data_AF-A0A3M1RGD1-F1
#
_entry.id   AF-A0A3M1RGD1-F1
#
_cell.length_a   1.000
_cell.length_b   1.000
_cell.length_c   1.000
_cell.angle_alpha   90.00
_cell.angle_beta   90.00
_cell.angle_gamma   90.00
#
_symmetry.space_group_name_H-M   'P 1'
#
loop_
_entity.id
_entity.type
_entity.pdbx_description
1 polymer ?
#
loop_
_entity_poly.entity_id
_entity_poly.type
_entity_poly.pdbx_seq_one_letter_code
_entity_poly.pdbx_strand_id
1 'polypeptide(L)'
;MTDADIQGVGEKGAFFPYRRWTAIQRLEHIILFTSVLILVYTGFPLKYAHTSWAQTLVNSVGGWENRALLHRVGAAMMIGVGIFHVLYHIVWEQKLSPRRIWNHPMMIRLKDITDFIQHFKYNFHLSDEFPKMDRYTWFEKFDYWGAFWGLVIVIGSGLPLWFKEFFVNVLPPRFLSILPIFHGDEATLAAAFLFTIHWY
;
A
#
# COMPACT_ATOMS: atom_id res chain seq x y z
N MET A 1 -5.67 14.84 -21.60
CA MET A 1 -6.64 13.73 -21.45
C MET A 1 -8.00 14.31 -21.77
N THR A 2 -8.47 14.06 -23.00
CA THR A 2 -9.82 14.39 -23.46
C THR A 2 -10.78 13.26 -23.06
N ASP A 3 -12.06 13.59 -22.93
CA ASP A 3 -13.16 12.76 -22.40
C ASP A 3 -13.52 11.49 -23.22
N ALA A 4 -12.57 10.89 -23.93
CA ALA A 4 -12.80 9.79 -24.86
C ALA A 4 -12.70 8.37 -24.23
N ASP A 5 -12.29 8.25 -22.97
CA ASP A 5 -12.11 6.93 -22.31
C ASP A 5 -13.35 6.44 -21.53
N ILE A 6 -14.50 7.09 -21.70
CA ILE A 6 -15.79 6.60 -21.17
C ILE A 6 -16.68 6.19 -22.34
N GLN A 7 -16.50 4.97 -22.84
CA GLN A 7 -17.53 4.30 -23.63
C GLN A 7 -17.84 2.94 -23.01
N GLY A 8 -18.88 2.95 -22.16
CA GLY A 8 -19.60 1.75 -21.78
C GLY A 8 -20.77 1.53 -22.72
N VAL A 9 -20.83 0.33 -23.29
CA VAL A 9 -21.89 -0.28 -24.10
C VAL A 9 -22.12 0.37 -25.47
N GLY A 10 -21.34 -0.06 -26.46
CA GLY A 10 -21.76 0.05 -27.86
C GLY A 10 -22.97 -0.85 -28.13
N GLU A 11 -23.88 -0.38 -28.97
CA GLU A 11 -24.94 -1.20 -29.56
C GLU A 11 -24.29 -2.48 -30.14
N LYS A 12 -24.80 -3.66 -29.76
CA LYS A 12 -24.36 -5.02 -30.18
C LYS A 12 -23.40 -5.79 -29.26
N GLY A 13 -23.47 -5.64 -27.94
CA GLY A 13 -22.91 -6.64 -27.00
C GLY A 13 -21.39 -6.88 -27.13
N ALA A 14 -20.67 -5.97 -27.80
CA ALA A 14 -19.23 -6.03 -27.92
C ALA A 14 -18.62 -5.54 -26.61
N PHE A 15 -17.93 -6.43 -25.90
CA PHE A 15 -17.06 -6.06 -24.79
C PHE A 15 -15.91 -5.24 -25.36
N PHE A 16 -16.01 -3.91 -25.28
CA PHE A 16 -14.84 -3.06 -25.47
C PHE A 16 -13.98 -3.17 -24.21
N PRO A 17 -12.72 -3.61 -24.33
CA PRO A 17 -11.82 -3.68 -23.19
C PRO A 17 -11.62 -2.26 -22.64
N TYR A 18 -12.14 -1.99 -21.45
CA TYR A 18 -11.89 -0.73 -20.77
C TYR A 18 -10.53 -0.77 -20.08
N ARG A 19 -9.77 0.32 -20.14
CA ARG A 19 -8.48 0.40 -19.47
C ARG A 19 -8.68 0.65 -17.98
N ARG A 20 -8.60 -0.42 -17.18
CA ARG A 20 -8.69 -0.32 -15.71
C ARG A 20 -7.53 0.48 -15.10
N TRP A 21 -6.30 0.17 -15.49
CA TRP A 21 -5.06 0.77 -14.95
C TRP A 21 -4.15 1.37 -16.03
N THR A 22 -3.52 2.51 -15.74
CA THR A 22 -2.51 3.12 -16.60
C THR A 22 -1.18 2.36 -16.55
N ALA A 23 -0.29 2.63 -17.50
CA ALA A 23 1.05 2.01 -17.50
C ALA A 23 1.87 2.49 -16.30
N ILE A 24 1.70 3.75 -15.91
CA ILE A 24 2.35 4.37 -14.75
C ILE A 24 1.85 3.69 -13.47
N GLN A 25 0.54 3.54 -13.29
CA GLN A 25 -0.04 2.86 -12.12
C GLN A 25 0.48 1.42 -11.97
N ARG A 26 0.58 0.68 -13.08
CA ARG A 26 1.14 -0.68 -13.06
C ARG A 26 2.63 -0.68 -12.69
N LEU A 27 3.40 0.26 -13.23
CA LEU A 27 4.83 0.38 -12.92
C LEU A 27 5.06 0.75 -11.45
N GLU A 28 4.32 1.72 -10.92
CA GLU A 28 4.33 2.08 -9.50
C GLU A 28 4.03 0.85 -8.64
N HIS A 29 2.97 0.11 -8.98
CA HIS A 29 2.61 -1.09 -8.24
C HIS A 29 3.70 -2.17 -8.30
N ILE A 30 4.35 -2.40 -9.45
CA ILE A 30 5.47 -3.37 -9.57
C ILE A 30 6.65 -2.96 -8.70
N ILE A 31 7.01 -1.66 -8.68
CA ILE A 31 8.10 -1.14 -7.85
C ILE A 31 7.73 -1.29 -6.37
N LEU A 32 6.50 -0.91 -6.00
CA LEU A 32 5.99 -1.03 -4.65
C LEU A 32 5.99 -2.49 -4.19
N PHE A 33 5.41 -3.39 -4.98
CA PHE A 33 5.37 -4.83 -4.72
C PHE A 33 6.78 -5.40 -4.51
N THR A 34 7.72 -5.09 -5.40
CA THR A 34 9.10 -5.54 -5.29
C THR A 34 9.75 -5.01 -4.01
N SER A 35 9.53 -3.73 -3.68
CA SER A 35 10.05 -3.13 -2.45
C SER A 35 9.50 -3.81 -1.19
N VAL A 36 8.20 -4.15 -1.16
CA VAL A 36 7.55 -4.86 -0.04
C VAL A 36 8.18 -6.23 0.14
N LEU A 37 8.38 -6.99 -0.93
CA LEU A 37 9.01 -8.31 -0.84
C LEU A 37 10.41 -8.22 -0.23
N ILE A 38 11.23 -7.28 -0.70
CA ILE A 38 12.57 -7.05 -0.14
C ILE A 38 12.48 -6.65 1.33
N LEU A 39 11.60 -5.71 1.67
CA LEU A 39 11.44 -5.17 3.02
C LEU A 39 10.94 -6.21 4.02
N VAL A 40 9.98 -7.07 3.64
CA VAL A 40 9.48 -8.16 4.48
C VAL A 40 10.56 -9.22 4.66
N TYR A 41 11.17 -9.67 3.56
CA TYR A 41 12.21 -10.72 3.59
C TYR A 41 13.40 -10.31 4.45
N THR A 42 13.83 -9.06 4.33
CA THR A 42 14.93 -8.54 5.15
C THR A 42 14.43 -8.14 6.53
N GLY A 43 13.27 -7.52 6.69
CA GLY A 43 12.73 -6.98 7.94
C GLY A 43 12.52 -8.04 9.02
N PHE A 44 11.86 -9.15 8.66
CA PHE A 44 11.45 -10.19 9.60
C PHE A 44 12.62 -10.85 10.35
N PRO A 45 13.73 -11.22 9.70
CA PRO A 45 14.90 -11.73 10.40
C PRO A 45 15.46 -10.82 11.51
N LEU A 46 15.32 -9.49 11.39
CA LEU A 46 15.73 -8.58 12.47
C LEU A 46 14.75 -8.59 13.63
N LYS A 47 13.44 -8.60 13.34
CA LYS A 47 12.39 -8.67 14.37
C LYS A 47 12.48 -9.98 15.16
N TYR A 48 12.78 -11.09 14.48
CA TYR A 48 12.82 -12.44 15.05
C TYR A 48 14.26 -12.99 15.12
N ALA A 49 15.24 -12.14 15.37
CA ALA A 49 16.67 -12.50 15.38
C ALA A 49 17.05 -13.61 16.38
N HIS A 50 16.19 -13.91 17.36
CA HIS A 50 16.36 -15.00 18.32
C HIS A 50 16.00 -16.39 17.75
N THR A 51 15.44 -16.46 16.54
CA THR A 51 15.00 -17.71 15.90
C THR A 51 16.04 -18.26 14.92
N SER A 52 16.11 -19.57 14.77
CA SER A 52 17.08 -20.21 13.86
C SER A 52 16.82 -19.89 12.38
N TRP A 53 15.55 -19.78 11.98
CA TRP A 53 15.19 -19.47 10.59
C TRP A 53 15.62 -18.05 10.19
N ALA A 54 15.67 -17.10 11.13
CA ALA A 54 16.16 -15.75 10.86
C ALA A 54 17.63 -15.78 10.39
N GLN A 55 18.46 -16.61 11.02
CA GLN A 55 19.86 -16.76 10.62
C GLN A 55 20.00 -17.37 9.22
N THR A 56 19.15 -18.34 8.87
CA THR A 56 19.12 -18.91 7.51
C THR A 56 18.84 -17.84 6.45
N LEU A 57 17.83 -16.99 6.68
CA LEU A 57 17.47 -15.91 5.75
C LEU A 57 18.51 -14.79 5.70
N VAL A 58 19.22 -14.52 6.80
CA VAL A 58 20.32 -13.55 6.82
C VAL A 58 21.52 -14.11 6.05
N ASN A 59 21.84 -15.40 6.22
CA ASN A 59 22.97 -16.03 5.55
C ASN A 59 22.72 -16.20 4.04
N SER A 60 21.48 -16.44 3.60
CA SER A 60 21.14 -16.56 2.17
C SER A 60 21.41 -15.27 1.39
N VAL A 61 21.40 -14.11 2.06
CA VAL A 61 21.77 -12.82 1.49
C VAL A 61 23.19 -12.41 1.87
N GLY A 62 24.05 -13.29 2.39
CA GLY A 62 25.45 -12.95 2.67
C GLY A 62 25.69 -12.21 3.98
N GLY A 63 24.79 -12.32 4.96
CA GLY A 63 25.00 -11.85 6.33
C GLY A 63 24.25 -10.56 6.70
N TRP A 64 24.43 -10.13 7.95
CA TRP A 64 23.69 -8.99 8.53
C TRP A 64 23.91 -7.67 7.81
N GLU A 65 25.12 -7.44 7.30
CA GLU A 65 25.47 -6.23 6.57
C GLU A 65 24.71 -6.13 5.25
N ASN A 66 24.75 -7.18 4.42
CA ASN A 66 24.03 -7.17 3.15
C ASN A 66 22.52 -7.20 3.35
N ARG A 67 22.02 -7.90 4.37
CA ARG A 67 20.61 -7.83 4.77
C ARG A 67 20.18 -6.39 5.10
N ALA A 68 20.99 -5.64 5.84
CA ALA A 68 20.70 -4.24 6.15
C ALA A 68 20.78 -3.34 4.91
N LEU A 69 21.74 -3.59 4.01
CA LEU A 69 21.83 -2.90 2.72
C LEU A 69 20.58 -3.12 1.88
N LEU A 70 20.17 -4.38 1.69
CA LEU A 70 18.98 -4.74 0.93
C LEU A 70 17.71 -4.12 1.53
N HIS A 71 17.58 -4.13 2.85
CA HIS A 71 16.46 -3.47 3.52
C HIS A 71 16.39 -1.97 3.20
N ARG A 72 17.55 -1.29 3.22
CA ARG A 72 17.66 0.13 2.85
C ARG A 72 17.38 0.38 1.37
N VAL A 73 17.80 -0.51 0.48
CA VAL A 73 17.46 -0.43 -0.95
C VAL A 73 15.95 -0.56 -1.15
N GLY A 74 15.32 -1.57 -0.53
CA GLY A 74 13.86 -1.72 -0.54
C GLY A 74 13.14 -0.48 0.04
N ALA A 75 13.65 0.08 1.14
CA ALA A 75 13.10 1.28 1.73
C ALA A 75 13.23 2.50 0.80
N ALA A 76 14.37 2.69 0.14
CA ALA A 76 14.56 3.75 -0.85
C ALA A 76 13.61 3.60 -2.04
N MET A 77 13.39 2.38 -2.54
CA MET A 77 12.41 2.10 -3.59
C MET A 77 10.99 2.45 -3.14
N MET A 78 10.58 2.01 -1.95
CA MET A 78 9.24 2.28 -1.39
C MET A 78 9.01 3.78 -1.17
N ILE A 79 9.99 4.47 -0.57
CA ILE A 79 9.92 5.93 -0.36
C ILE A 79 9.86 6.64 -1.71
N GLY A 80 10.70 6.26 -2.66
CA GLY A 80 10.75 6.86 -3.99
C GLY A 80 9.43 6.71 -4.74
N VAL A 81 8.85 5.50 -4.78
CA VAL A 81 7.56 5.28 -5.44
C VAL A 81 6.40 5.95 -4.68
N GLY A 82 6.43 6.00 -3.35
CA GLY A 82 5.42 6.70 -2.55
C GLY A 82 5.43 8.22 -2.80
N ILE A 83 6.62 8.84 -2.83
CA ILE A 83 6.77 10.26 -3.18
C ILE A 83 6.29 10.50 -4.61
N PHE A 84 6.74 9.68 -5.56
CA PHE A 84 6.32 9.80 -6.96
C PHE A 84 4.80 9.67 -7.08
N HIS A 85 4.16 8.71 -6.40
CA HIS A 85 2.72 8.51 -6.41
C HIS A 85 1.95 9.75 -5.96
N VAL A 86 2.36 10.35 -4.83
CA VAL A 86 1.72 11.58 -4.33
C VAL A 86 1.93 12.74 -5.30
N LEU A 87 3.17 12.96 -5.77
CA LEU A 87 3.46 14.06 -6.69
C LEU A 87 2.74 13.89 -8.03
N TYR A 88 2.76 12.70 -8.61
CA TYR A 88 2.16 12.44 -9.90
C TYR A 88 0.63 12.50 -9.82
N HIS A 89 0.01 11.75 -8.92
CA HIS A 89 -1.45 11.68 -8.89
C HIS A 89 -2.08 12.92 -8.26
N ILE A 90 -1.53 13.48 -7.19
CA ILE A 90 -2.15 14.61 -6.48
C ILE A 90 -1.71 15.96 -7.08
N VAL A 91 -0.41 16.14 -7.35
CA VAL A 91 0.10 17.43 -7.85
C VAL A 91 -0.07 17.54 -9.36
N TRP A 92 0.32 16.53 -10.13
CA TRP A 92 0.31 16.63 -11.60
C TRP A 92 -1.09 16.35 -12.21
N GLU A 93 -1.68 15.19 -11.93
CA GLU A 93 -2.98 14.81 -12.50
C GLU A 93 -4.13 15.63 -11.91
N GLN A 94 -4.22 15.69 -10.57
CA GLN A 94 -5.29 16.44 -9.90
C GLN A 94 -5.03 17.95 -9.78
N LYS A 95 -3.82 18.44 -10.11
CA LYS A 95 -3.44 19.87 -10.03
C LYS A 95 -3.70 20.49 -8.65
N LEU A 96 -3.55 19.71 -7.58
CA LEU A 96 -3.87 20.13 -6.21
C LEU A 96 -5.32 20.62 -6.03
N SER A 97 -6.24 20.31 -6.94
CA SER A 97 -7.63 20.76 -6.86
C SER A 97 -8.40 19.91 -5.85
N PRO A 98 -8.88 20.47 -4.72
CA PRO A 98 -9.61 19.69 -3.72
C PRO A 98 -10.86 19.03 -4.30
N ARG A 99 -11.55 19.73 -5.20
CA ARG A 99 -12.72 19.19 -5.91
C ARG A 99 -12.38 17.98 -6.76
N ARG A 100 -11.24 18.00 -7.48
CA ARG A 100 -10.85 16.86 -8.33
C ARG A 100 -10.40 15.66 -7.49
N ILE A 101 -9.61 15.93 -6.43
CA ILE A 101 -9.18 14.91 -5.48
C ILE A 101 -10.39 14.24 -4.85
N TRP A 102 -11.33 15.01 -4.29
CA TRP A 102 -12.53 14.48 -3.63
C TRP A 102 -13.45 13.69 -4.58
N ASN A 103 -13.52 14.09 -5.84
CA ASN A 103 -14.31 13.40 -6.85
C ASN A 103 -13.60 12.20 -7.49
N HIS A 104 -12.32 11.94 -7.16
CA HIS A 104 -11.57 10.83 -7.73
C HIS A 104 -12.25 9.47 -7.37
N PRO A 105 -12.30 8.49 -8.29
CA PRO A 105 -12.98 7.22 -8.04
C PRO A 105 -12.45 6.40 -6.86
N MET A 106 -11.18 6.58 -6.47
CA MET A 106 -10.57 5.90 -5.31
C MET A 106 -10.92 6.53 -3.96
N MET A 107 -11.60 7.68 -3.94
CA MET A 107 -12.04 8.27 -2.67
C MET A 107 -13.15 7.43 -2.04
N ILE A 108 -13.08 7.28 -0.72
CA ILE A 108 -14.14 6.67 0.08
C ILE A 108 -15.37 7.60 0.08
N ARG A 109 -16.53 7.03 -0.17
CA ARG A 109 -17.84 7.68 -0.29
C ARG A 109 -18.84 6.99 0.63
N LEU A 110 -19.95 7.67 0.94
CA LEU A 110 -21.04 7.06 1.72
C LEU A 110 -21.59 5.78 1.08
N LYS A 111 -21.57 5.71 -0.26
CA LYS A 111 -21.94 4.50 -1.01
C LYS A 111 -21.08 3.29 -0.65
N ASP A 112 -19.80 3.46 -0.31
CA ASP A 112 -18.93 2.34 0.05
C ASP A 112 -19.42 1.66 1.34
N ILE A 113 -20.02 2.42 2.26
CA ILE A 113 -20.63 1.87 3.48
C ILE A 113 -21.90 1.09 3.15
N THR A 114 -22.75 1.61 2.25
CA THR A 114 -23.97 0.89 1.85
C THR A 114 -23.62 -0.39 1.08
N ASP A 115 -22.61 -0.33 0.20
CA ASP A 115 -22.13 -1.47 -0.56
C ASP A 115 -21.48 -2.52 0.37
N PHE A 116 -20.75 -2.09 1.40
CA PHE A 116 -20.22 -2.97 2.44
C PHE A 116 -21.35 -3.72 3.17
N ILE A 117 -22.36 -3.01 3.68
CA ILE A 117 -23.48 -3.62 4.41
C ILE A 117 -24.24 -4.60 3.52
N GLN A 118 -24.50 -4.23 2.26
CA GLN A 118 -25.21 -5.11 1.32
C GLN A 118 -24.36 -6.33 0.96
N HIS A 119 -23.04 -6.17 0.78
CA HIS A 119 -22.13 -7.30 0.56
C HIS A 119 -22.18 -8.28 1.73
N PHE A 120 -22.18 -7.77 2.97
CA PHE A 120 -22.34 -8.61 4.17
C PHE A 120 -23.69 -9.33 4.19
N LYS A 121 -24.80 -8.63 3.95
CA LYS A 121 -26.13 -9.26 3.88
C LYS A 121 -26.17 -10.37 2.84
N TYR A 122 -25.60 -10.12 1.66
CA TYR A 122 -25.50 -11.12 0.60
C TYR A 122 -24.71 -12.36 1.06
N ASN A 123 -23.52 -12.17 1.63
CA ASN A 123 -22.66 -13.27 2.09
C ASN A 123 -23.29 -14.12 3.20
N PHE A 124 -24.12 -13.51 4.06
CA PHE A 124 -24.87 -14.20 5.11
C PHE A 124 -26.26 -14.68 4.64
N HIS A 125 -26.56 -14.63 3.34
CA HIS A 125 -27.85 -15.03 2.76
C HIS A 125 -29.07 -14.29 3.38
N LEU A 126 -28.83 -13.05 3.82
CA LEU A 126 -29.86 -12.11 4.30
C LEU A 126 -30.39 -11.20 3.17
N SER A 127 -29.83 -11.32 1.97
CA SER A 127 -30.20 -10.61 0.74
C SER A 127 -29.83 -11.47 -0.46
N ASP A 128 -30.72 -11.59 -1.43
CA ASP A 128 -30.43 -12.29 -2.69
C ASP A 128 -29.69 -11.40 -3.70
N GLU A 129 -29.65 -10.09 -3.45
CA GLU A 129 -29.01 -9.12 -4.34
C GLU A 129 -27.58 -8.79 -3.94
N PHE A 130 -26.64 -9.08 -4.85
CA PHE A 130 -25.25 -8.62 -4.75
C PHE A 130 -25.16 -7.10 -4.99
N PRO A 131 -24.33 -6.35 -4.23
CA PRO A 131 -24.21 -4.90 -4.39
C PRO A 131 -23.70 -4.49 -5.78
N LYS A 132 -24.34 -3.48 -6.37
CA LYS A 132 -23.89 -2.83 -7.60
C LYS A 132 -22.82 -1.79 -7.25
N MET A 133 -21.56 -2.22 -7.28
CA MET A 133 -20.42 -1.39 -6.91
C MET A 133 -19.98 -0.45 -8.04
N ASP A 134 -19.28 0.62 -7.68
CA ASP A 134 -18.68 1.59 -8.62
C ASP A 134 -17.49 0.96 -9.38
N ARG A 135 -16.79 1.76 -10.21
CA ARG A 135 -15.55 1.38 -10.91
C ARG A 135 -14.53 0.65 -10.00
N TYR A 136 -14.39 1.13 -8.77
CA TYR A 136 -13.60 0.48 -7.73
C TYR A 136 -14.53 0.13 -6.58
N THR A 137 -14.40 -1.09 -6.08
CA THR A 137 -15.23 -1.62 -5.01
C THR A 137 -14.86 -1.00 -3.66
N TRP A 138 -15.74 -1.14 -2.66
CA TRP A 138 -15.44 -0.69 -1.30
C TRP A 138 -14.19 -1.39 -0.75
N PHE A 139 -13.97 -2.67 -1.09
CA PHE A 139 -12.83 -3.44 -0.62
C PHE A 139 -11.54 -3.02 -1.33
N GLU A 140 -11.56 -2.72 -2.64
CA GLU A 140 -10.37 -2.19 -3.34
C GLU A 140 -9.94 -0.82 -2.81
N LYS A 141 -10.90 0.02 -2.45
CA LYS A 141 -10.61 1.31 -1.80
C LYS A 141 -10.05 1.09 -0.39
N PHE A 142 -10.60 0.17 0.37
CA PHE A 142 -10.07 -0.19 1.68
C PHE A 142 -8.63 -0.68 1.58
N ASP A 143 -8.32 -1.60 0.66
CA ASP A 143 -6.97 -2.09 0.39
C ASP A 143 -6.03 -0.94 0.02
N TYR A 144 -6.44 -0.06 -0.89
CA TYR A 144 -5.64 1.09 -1.31
C TYR A 144 -5.33 2.03 -0.15
N TRP A 145 -6.34 2.44 0.62
CA TRP A 145 -6.16 3.37 1.73
C TRP A 145 -5.42 2.73 2.91
N GLY A 146 -5.67 1.45 3.18
CA GLY A 146 -4.94 0.66 4.16
C GLY A 146 -3.46 0.59 3.82
N ALA A 147 -3.12 0.21 2.59
CA ALA A 147 -1.74 0.18 2.12
C ALA A 147 -1.09 1.58 2.12
N PHE A 148 -1.82 2.62 1.68
CA PHE A 148 -1.30 3.99 1.66
C PHE A 148 -0.92 4.50 3.06
N TRP A 149 -1.82 4.36 4.03
CA TRP A 149 -1.54 4.78 5.41
C TRP A 149 -0.52 3.87 6.10
N GLY A 150 -0.51 2.57 5.80
CA GLY A 150 0.54 1.66 6.25
C GLY A 150 1.91 2.11 5.77
N LEU A 151 2.03 2.54 4.50
CA LEU A 151 3.26 3.15 3.98
C LEU A 151 3.68 4.40 4.78
N VAL A 152 2.73 5.30 5.06
CA VAL A 152 3.02 6.51 5.85
C VAL A 152 3.56 6.16 7.24
N ILE A 153 2.96 5.18 7.92
CA ILE A 153 3.38 4.75 9.26
C ILE A 153 4.75 4.06 9.22
N VAL A 154 4.96 3.11 8.30
CA VAL A 154 6.23 2.36 8.17
C VAL A 154 7.37 3.30 7.75
N ILE A 155 7.15 4.19 6.79
CA ILE A 155 8.15 5.19 6.37
C ILE A 155 8.41 6.19 7.51
N GLY A 156 7.36 6.73 8.11
CA GLY A 156 7.46 7.71 9.20
C GLY A 156 8.17 7.18 10.44
N SER A 157 7.97 5.91 10.77
CA SER A 157 8.67 5.24 11.87
C SER A 157 10.07 4.74 11.47
N GLY A 158 10.28 4.38 10.20
CA GLY A 158 11.54 3.85 9.68
C GLY A 158 12.60 4.92 9.44
N LEU A 159 12.21 6.12 9.01
CA LEU A 159 13.15 7.21 8.73
C LEU A 159 13.99 7.60 9.96
N PRO A 160 13.41 7.79 11.17
CA PRO A 160 14.24 8.05 12.35
C PRO A 160 15.09 6.87 12.79
N LEU A 161 14.66 5.63 12.49
CA LEU A 161 15.46 4.43 12.74
C LEU A 161 16.62 4.28 11.76
N TRP A 162 16.48 4.82 10.55
CA TRP A 162 17.55 4.86 9.55
C TRP A 162 18.56 5.97 9.88
N PHE A 163 18.09 7.20 10.14
CA PHE A 163 18.94 8.37 10.40
C PHE A 163 19.05 8.71 11.88
N LYS A 164 19.34 7.71 12.72
CA LYS A 164 19.31 7.86 14.20
C LYS A 164 20.14 9.04 14.69
N GLU A 165 21.35 9.24 14.17
CA GLU A 165 22.27 10.31 14.59
C GLU A 165 21.65 11.71 14.47
N PHE A 166 20.83 11.92 13.44
CA PHE A 166 20.09 13.16 13.29
C PHE A 166 18.92 13.22 14.28
N PHE A 167 18.11 12.17 14.33
CA PHE A 167 16.85 12.17 15.07
C PHE A 167 17.02 12.07 16.59
N VAL A 168 18.15 11.60 17.13
CA VAL A 168 18.42 11.62 18.58
C VAL A 168 18.45 13.03 19.15
N ASN A 169 18.77 14.03 18.33
CA ASN A 169 18.83 15.44 18.73
C ASN A 169 17.52 16.19 18.48
N VAL A 170 16.59 15.60 17.72
CA VAL A 170 15.34 16.24 17.30
C VAL A 170 14.13 15.68 18.04
N LEU A 171 14.13 14.38 18.34
CA LEU A 171 12.99 13.70 18.94
C LEU A 171 13.21 13.39 20.43
N PRO A 172 12.16 13.43 21.26
CA PRO A 172 12.24 12.98 22.64
C PRO A 172 12.68 11.50 22.72
N PRO A 173 13.54 11.10 23.68
CA PRO A 173 14.01 9.72 23.81
C PRO A 173 12.89 8.69 23.89
N ARG A 174 11.79 9.02 24.59
CA ARG A 174 10.59 8.16 24.68
C ARG A 174 10.01 7.83 23.32
N PHE A 175 10.05 8.79 22.38
CA PHE A 175 9.55 8.59 21.03
C PHE A 175 10.47 7.63 20.27
N LEU A 176 11.79 7.80 20.35
CA LEU A 176 12.75 6.90 19.70
C LEU A 176 12.64 5.45 20.19
N SER A 177 12.32 5.23 21.47
CA SER A 177 12.16 3.89 22.04
C SER A 177 10.94 3.14 21.50
N ILE A 178 9.85 3.84 21.13
CA ILE A 178 8.63 3.20 20.62
C ILE A 178 8.69 2.94 19.11
N LEU A 179 9.53 3.65 18.36
CA LEU A 179 9.60 3.52 16.90
C LEU A 179 9.84 2.09 16.41
N PRO A 180 10.76 1.28 16.99
CA PRO A 180 10.95 -0.10 16.55
C PRO A 180 9.69 -0.96 16.73
N ILE A 181 8.89 -0.68 17.76
CA ILE A 181 7.64 -1.38 18.04
C ILE A 181 6.61 -1.02 16.96
N PHE A 182 6.33 0.28 16.77
CA PHE A 182 5.41 0.75 15.74
C PHE A 182 5.81 0.29 14.34
N HIS A 183 7.08 0.45 13.98
CA HIS A 183 7.59 0.04 12.68
C HIS A 183 7.45 -1.47 12.47
N GLY A 184 7.88 -2.26 13.45
CA GLY A 184 7.87 -3.71 13.37
C GLY A 184 6.46 -4.30 13.38
N ASP A 185 5.54 -3.74 14.16
CA ASP A 185 4.16 -4.23 14.26
C ASP A 185 3.33 -3.83 13.05
N GLU A 186 3.43 -2.59 12.58
CA GLU A 186 2.79 -2.17 11.34
C GLU A 186 3.31 -2.98 10.14
N ALA A 187 4.62 -3.20 10.03
CA ALA A 187 5.18 -4.04 8.97
C ALA A 187 4.68 -5.50 9.04
N THR A 188 4.40 -6.01 10.24
CA THR A 188 3.84 -7.35 10.42
C THR A 188 2.37 -7.38 10.02
N LEU A 189 1.59 -6.38 10.42
CA LEU A 189 0.19 -6.22 10.03
C LEU A 189 0.06 -6.08 8.51
N ALA A 190 0.87 -5.22 7.90
CA ALA A 190 0.91 -5.03 6.46
C ALA A 190 1.30 -6.32 5.72
N ALA A 191 2.33 -7.04 6.19
CA ALA A 191 2.70 -8.33 5.59
C ALA A 191 1.55 -9.36 5.71
N ALA A 192 0.92 -9.47 6.88
CA ALA A 192 -0.21 -10.38 7.06
C ALA A 192 -1.36 -10.03 6.10
N PHE A 193 -1.76 -8.76 6.05
CA PHE A 193 -2.83 -8.29 5.17
C PHE A 193 -2.51 -8.54 3.69
N LEU A 194 -1.33 -8.14 3.24
CA LEU A 194 -0.95 -8.23 1.82
C LEU A 194 -0.86 -9.69 1.34
N PHE A 195 -0.29 -10.58 2.16
CA PHE A 195 -0.05 -11.96 1.78
C PHE A 195 -1.26 -12.89 1.95
N THR A 196 -2.31 -12.46 2.68
CA THR A 196 -3.49 -13.30 2.94
C THR A 196 -4.79 -12.76 2.38
N ILE A 197 -4.91 -11.45 2.19
CA ILE A 197 -6.13 -10.80 1.70
C ILE A 197 -5.86 -10.18 0.33
N HIS A 198 -4.88 -9.28 0.23
CA HIS A 198 -4.72 -8.47 -0.98
C HIS A 198 -4.39 -9.29 -2.25
N TRP A 199 -3.64 -10.38 -2.12
CA TRP A 199 -3.23 -11.19 -3.27
C TRP A 199 -4.22 -12.26 -3.72
N TYR A 200 -5.26 -12.55 -2.93
CA TYR A 200 -6.22 -13.63 -3.18
C TYR A 200 -7.63 -13.09 -3.38
#